data_AF-Q5ZRP3-F1
#
_entry.id   AF-Q5ZRP3-F1
#
_cell.length_a   1.000
_cell.length_b   1.000
_cell.length_c   1.000
_cell.angle_alpha   90.00
_cell.angle_beta   90.00
_cell.angle_gamma   90.00
#
_symmetry.space_group_name_H-M   'P 1'
#
loop_
_entity.id
_entity.type
_entity.pdbx_description
1 polymer ?
#
loop_
_entity_poly.entity_id
_entity_poly.type
_entity_poly.pdbx_seq_one_letter_code
_entity_poly.pdbx_strand_id
1 'polypeptide(L)'
;MIQNNRICRWLFIVLLSLPLVGFTSIPVKSIVVFGDSLSDNGNTTHLLKSLRQEEDPAFLVAPFKIFVINKMIEFANDYYVPQIVLDAGISAVTDFFDHDLAPYLANLVGKVKQVPVLPGKPYWKNRFSNGRVWIEYLAEMLSIQKSDEEVYLNKAFGGSWSATYDYQLTVWNLIRHPLGTIKNLIVGKLIPPSLGLIVQAYLLEHEQLSDETLYFIYSGSNDYINVLFFEDNYNTEVMSTYIDNVLDGLSSAVLKLANAGARRFVIMGIPHVGDTPKFVKTTDRDVLNAAVDLHNERLAKRIDAWKERYPTADFLFVNTEQYLKKAFEDPEKYGFYNVKDACIDVKFPMFNAFIHSPFARNYVLQYTQVLQYRDKQFAPGENNYHMCSEPEDYLFWDEIHPTTRAHNYLAYEVCMALEEHGYEVTCKMPESA
;
A
#
# COMPACT_ATOMS: atom_id res chain seq x y z
N MET A 1 -59.98 -55.79 45.35
CA MET A 1 -58.76 -56.42 44.81
C MET A 1 -58.45 -55.74 43.48
N ILE A 2 -57.28 -55.09 43.40
CA ILE A 2 -56.53 -54.70 42.19
C ILE A 2 -57.18 -53.64 41.26
N GLN A 3 -56.78 -52.36 41.27
CA GLN A 3 -55.59 -51.66 40.75
C GLN A 3 -55.65 -51.21 39.27
N ASN A 4 -55.40 -49.90 39.11
CA ASN A 4 -55.29 -49.06 37.91
C ASN A 4 -54.53 -49.64 36.72
N ASN A 5 -54.93 -49.23 35.50
CA ASN A 5 -54.05 -48.55 34.54
C ASN A 5 -54.83 -47.94 33.36
N ARG A 6 -55.04 -46.62 33.40
CA ARG A 6 -55.24 -45.82 32.18
C ARG A 6 -54.29 -44.63 32.25
N ILE A 7 -53.15 -44.79 31.58
CA ILE A 7 -52.12 -43.78 31.42
C ILE A 7 -52.65 -42.73 30.43
N CYS A 8 -52.88 -41.51 30.92
CA CYS A 8 -53.12 -40.32 30.11
C CYS A 8 -51.86 -39.99 29.30
N ARG A 9 -51.97 -39.97 27.98
CA ARG A 9 -50.99 -39.37 27.07
C ARG A 9 -51.14 -37.85 27.11
N TRP A 10 -50.25 -37.17 27.82
CA TRP A 10 -49.99 -35.75 27.61
C TRP A 10 -48.85 -35.62 26.60
N LEU A 11 -49.19 -35.19 25.38
CA LEU A 11 -48.22 -34.76 24.37
C LEU A 11 -47.85 -33.30 24.68
N PHE A 12 -46.69 -33.09 25.30
CA PHE A 12 -46.05 -31.78 25.33
C PHE A 12 -45.38 -31.52 23.97
N ILE A 13 -45.96 -30.61 23.18
CA ILE A 13 -45.30 -30.04 22.00
C ILE A 13 -44.35 -28.97 22.53
N VAL A 14 -43.06 -29.29 22.59
CA VAL A 14 -42.00 -28.30 22.80
C VAL A 14 -41.75 -27.62 21.45
N LEU A 15 -42.32 -26.43 21.27
CA LEU A 15 -41.92 -25.51 20.19
C LEU A 15 -40.53 -24.98 20.53
N LEU A 16 -39.50 -25.59 19.93
CA LEU A 16 -38.16 -25.02 19.86
C LEU A 16 -38.21 -23.76 19.00
N SER A 17 -38.39 -22.60 19.64
CA SER A 17 -38.08 -21.30 19.04
C SER A 17 -36.57 -21.17 18.95
N LEU A 18 -35.97 -21.74 17.90
CA LEU A 18 -34.64 -21.36 17.48
C LEU A 18 -34.70 -19.88 17.05
N PRO A 19 -33.92 -18.97 17.65
CA PRO A 19 -33.80 -17.64 17.09
C PRO A 19 -33.16 -17.81 15.71
N LEU A 20 -33.92 -17.51 14.66
CA LEU A 20 -33.36 -17.20 13.35
C LEU A 20 -32.56 -15.91 13.54
N VAL A 21 -31.31 -16.04 13.97
CA VAL A 21 -30.32 -14.98 13.81
C VAL A 21 -30.08 -14.92 12.31
N GLY A 22 -30.84 -14.08 11.62
CA GLY A 22 -30.51 -13.70 10.27
C GLY A 22 -29.16 -12.99 10.35
N PHE A 23 -28.10 -13.64 9.87
CA PHE A 23 -26.85 -12.95 9.61
C PHE A 23 -27.14 -11.95 8.50
N THR A 24 -27.33 -10.69 8.86
CA THR A 24 -27.36 -9.60 7.89
C THR A 24 -25.93 -9.42 7.41
N SER A 25 -25.67 -9.71 6.13
CA SER A 25 -24.39 -9.46 5.49
C SER A 25 -24.05 -7.96 5.54
N ILE A 26 -22.75 -7.64 5.62
CA ILE A 26 -22.26 -6.26 5.65
C ILE A 26 -22.05 -5.80 4.20
N PRO A 27 -22.88 -4.88 3.66
CA PRO A 27 -22.73 -4.45 2.28
C PRO A 27 -21.46 -3.59 2.11
N VAL A 28 -20.75 -3.79 1.00
CA VAL A 28 -19.59 -2.95 0.62
C VAL A 28 -20.05 -1.92 -0.40
N LYS A 29 -20.03 -0.63 -0.05
CA LYS A 29 -20.49 0.45 -0.94
C LYS A 29 -19.35 1.12 -1.70
N SER A 30 -18.20 1.24 -1.07
CA SER A 30 -17.03 1.89 -1.62
C SER A 30 -15.76 1.35 -0.96
N ILE A 31 -14.63 1.51 -1.64
CA ILE A 31 -13.32 1.10 -1.14
C ILE A 31 -12.30 2.21 -1.30
N VAL A 32 -11.42 2.32 -0.30
CA VAL A 32 -10.22 3.15 -0.39
C VAL A 32 -9.00 2.32 -0.05
N VAL A 33 -7.96 2.36 -0.89
CA VAL A 33 -6.74 1.56 -0.70
C VAL A 33 -5.53 2.45 -0.45
N PHE A 34 -4.76 2.16 0.61
CA PHE A 34 -3.55 2.88 0.99
C PHE A 34 -2.32 1.98 1.05
N GLY A 35 -1.14 2.59 0.90
CA GLY A 35 0.15 1.93 1.05
C GLY A 35 0.78 1.57 -0.30
N ASP A 36 1.16 0.31 -0.46
CA ASP A 36 1.64 -0.29 -1.71
C ASP A 36 0.58 -1.26 -2.23
N SER A 37 -0.15 -0.85 -3.27
CA SER A 37 -1.15 -1.71 -3.91
C SER A 37 -0.55 -2.60 -5.00
N LEU A 38 0.78 -2.54 -5.19
CA LEU A 38 1.50 -3.10 -6.33
C LEU A 38 0.98 -2.54 -7.68
N SER A 39 0.21 -1.46 -7.62
CA SER A 39 -0.27 -0.69 -8.76
C SER A 39 -0.12 0.80 -8.52
N ASP A 40 0.01 1.50 -9.64
CA ASP A 40 -0.07 2.94 -9.69
C ASP A 40 -1.16 3.34 -10.68
N ASN A 41 -2.39 3.41 -10.17
CA ASN A 41 -3.58 3.49 -11.00
C ASN A 41 -4.02 4.93 -11.30
N GLY A 42 -3.20 5.95 -11.01
CA GLY A 42 -3.53 7.33 -11.39
C GLY A 42 -2.94 8.43 -10.52
N ASN A 43 -2.68 8.21 -9.23
CA ASN A 43 -2.17 9.29 -8.38
C ASN A 43 -0.75 9.70 -8.75
N THR A 44 0.12 8.75 -9.13
CA THR A 44 1.39 9.12 -9.73
C THR A 44 1.22 9.63 -11.15
N THR A 45 0.12 9.37 -11.84
CA THR A 45 -0.17 10.02 -13.14
C THR A 45 -0.47 11.51 -12.94
N HIS A 46 -1.28 11.90 -11.96
CA HIS A 46 -1.48 13.31 -11.59
C HIS A 46 -0.18 13.95 -11.09
N LEU A 47 0.51 13.29 -10.16
CA LEU A 47 1.84 13.72 -9.71
C LEU A 47 2.78 13.91 -10.92
N LEU A 48 2.86 12.95 -11.84
CA LEU A 48 3.76 13.02 -12.99
C LEU A 48 3.35 14.03 -14.05
N LYS A 49 2.06 14.24 -14.29
CA LYS A 49 1.59 15.30 -15.19
C LYS A 49 1.94 16.67 -14.61
N SER A 50 1.71 16.88 -13.31
CA SER A 50 2.15 18.09 -12.61
C SER A 50 3.69 18.23 -12.63
N LEU A 51 4.45 17.15 -12.46
CA LEU A 51 5.92 17.16 -12.55
C LEU A 51 6.43 17.40 -13.99
N ARG A 52 5.69 16.99 -15.02
CA ARG A 52 5.98 17.23 -16.44
C ARG A 52 5.45 18.57 -16.96
N GLN A 53 4.81 19.36 -16.09
CA GLN A 53 4.13 20.62 -16.45
C GLN A 53 3.02 20.43 -17.50
N GLU A 54 2.44 19.24 -17.55
CA GLU A 54 1.26 18.93 -18.37
C GLU A 54 -0.04 19.30 -17.64
N GLU A 55 0.02 19.51 -16.31
CA GLU A 55 -1.04 20.02 -15.43
C GLU A 55 -0.43 21.01 -14.41
N ASP A 56 -1.26 21.74 -13.65
CA ASP A 56 -0.82 22.72 -12.67
C ASP A 56 0.06 22.05 -11.57
N PRO A 57 1.30 22.53 -11.34
CA PRO A 57 2.19 21.98 -10.32
C PRO A 57 1.71 22.26 -8.88
N ALA A 58 0.73 23.13 -8.65
CA ALA A 58 0.15 23.40 -7.33
C ALA A 58 -0.35 22.12 -6.64
N PHE A 59 -0.79 21.11 -7.40
CA PHE A 59 -1.18 19.80 -6.86
C PHE A 59 -0.03 19.09 -6.12
N LEU A 60 1.23 19.27 -6.55
CA LEU A 60 2.41 18.62 -5.95
C LEU A 60 2.60 18.98 -4.48
N VAL A 61 2.20 20.21 -4.14
CA VAL A 61 2.42 20.77 -2.82
C VAL A 61 1.12 20.92 -2.05
N ALA A 62 -0.04 20.64 -2.67
CA ALA A 62 -1.35 20.84 -2.07
C ALA A 62 -1.52 20.14 -0.71
N PRO A 63 -1.13 18.86 -0.52
CA PRO A 63 -1.23 18.23 0.81
C PRO A 63 -0.38 18.95 1.87
N PHE A 64 0.83 19.38 1.49
CA PHE A 64 1.71 20.08 2.43
C PHE A 64 1.24 21.52 2.70
N LYS A 65 0.72 22.21 1.68
CA LYS A 65 0.10 23.53 1.76
C LYS A 65 -1.06 23.52 2.75
N ILE A 66 -1.99 22.58 2.56
CA ILE A 66 -3.18 22.45 3.41
C ILE A 66 -2.75 22.08 4.84
N PHE A 67 -1.78 21.18 5.03
CA PHE A 67 -1.23 20.89 6.36
C PHE A 67 -0.70 22.14 7.07
N VAL A 68 0.10 22.96 6.38
CA VAL A 68 0.64 24.21 6.95
C VAL A 68 -0.49 25.19 7.28
N ILE A 69 -1.45 25.37 6.37
CA ILE A 69 -2.62 26.23 6.59
C ILE A 69 -3.42 25.77 7.81
N ASN A 70 -3.69 24.46 7.94
CA ASN A 70 -4.42 23.92 9.09
C ASN A 70 -3.68 24.16 10.40
N LYS A 71 -2.34 24.04 10.42
CA LYS A 71 -1.53 24.39 11.59
C LYS A 71 -1.55 25.87 11.91
N MET A 72 -1.65 26.74 10.90
CA MET A 72 -1.84 28.17 11.12
C MET A 72 -3.21 28.48 11.73
N ILE A 73 -4.26 27.78 11.28
CA ILE A 73 -5.62 27.91 11.84
C ILE A 73 -5.66 27.43 13.29
N GLU A 74 -5.10 26.25 13.58
CA GLU A 74 -4.98 25.72 14.95
C GLU A 74 -4.27 26.72 15.87
N PHE A 75 -3.09 27.21 15.45
CA PHE A 75 -2.34 28.21 16.20
C PHE A 75 -3.14 29.51 16.38
N ALA A 76 -3.81 30.00 15.34
CA ALA A 76 -4.59 31.21 15.42
C ALA A 76 -5.75 31.10 16.43
N ASN A 77 -6.38 29.93 16.50
CA ASN A 77 -7.42 29.63 17.47
C ASN A 77 -6.86 29.59 18.91
N ASP A 78 -5.73 28.91 19.11
CA ASP A 78 -5.11 28.75 20.44
C ASP A 78 -4.61 30.09 21.02
N TYR A 79 -4.19 31.02 20.15
CA TYR A 79 -3.56 32.28 20.54
C TYR A 79 -4.39 33.52 20.21
N TYR A 80 -5.66 33.37 19.84
CA TYR A 80 -6.60 34.46 19.53
C TYR A 80 -6.03 35.44 18.48
N VAL A 81 -5.39 34.91 17.44
CA VAL A 81 -4.84 35.73 16.36
C VAL A 81 -5.99 36.40 15.59
N PRO A 82 -5.93 37.71 15.33
CA PRO A 82 -6.98 38.39 14.56
C PRO A 82 -7.18 37.76 13.18
N GLN A 83 -8.43 37.54 12.78
CA GLN A 83 -8.77 36.86 11.52
C GLN A 83 -8.08 37.50 10.30
N ILE A 84 -7.99 38.84 10.25
CA ILE A 84 -7.29 39.55 9.17
C ILE A 84 -5.81 39.19 9.05
N VAL A 85 -5.15 38.88 10.18
CA VAL A 85 -3.74 38.47 10.21
C VAL A 85 -3.62 37.00 9.78
N LEU A 86 -4.55 36.14 10.20
CA LEU A 86 -4.63 34.75 9.73
C LEU A 86 -4.86 34.69 8.22
N ASP A 87 -5.83 35.45 7.69
CA ASP A 87 -6.17 35.47 6.27
C ASP A 87 -4.99 35.96 5.42
N ALA A 88 -4.30 37.01 5.86
CA ALA A 88 -3.09 37.50 5.20
C ALA A 88 -1.96 36.46 5.22
N GLY A 89 -1.81 35.74 6.34
CA GLY A 89 -0.85 34.65 6.46
C GLY A 89 -1.16 33.48 5.54
N ILE A 90 -2.43 33.04 5.50
CA ILE A 90 -2.90 31.95 4.62
C ILE A 90 -2.69 32.33 3.16
N SER A 91 -2.99 33.58 2.78
CA SER A 91 -2.74 34.08 1.42
C SER A 91 -1.25 34.03 1.08
N ALA A 92 -0.38 34.52 1.96
CA ALA A 92 1.07 34.52 1.72
C ALA A 92 1.66 33.10 1.61
N VAL A 93 1.20 32.17 2.45
CA VAL A 93 1.59 30.76 2.37
C VAL A 93 1.06 30.13 1.09
N THR A 94 -0.19 30.41 0.72
CA THR A 94 -0.78 29.89 -0.53
C THR A 94 0.02 30.32 -1.74
N ASP A 95 0.32 31.62 -1.85
CA ASP A 95 1.13 32.18 -2.93
C ASP A 95 2.52 31.56 -3.00
N PHE A 96 3.22 31.43 -1.87
CA PHE A 96 4.54 30.79 -1.84
C PHE A 96 4.48 29.33 -2.32
N PHE A 97 3.49 28.58 -1.87
CA PHE A 97 3.35 27.18 -2.26
C PHE A 97 3.04 27.05 -3.75
N ASP A 98 2.06 27.80 -4.26
CA ASP A 98 1.56 27.65 -5.63
C ASP A 98 2.47 28.27 -6.69
N HIS A 99 3.14 29.39 -6.36
CA HIS A 99 3.90 30.17 -7.33
C HIS A 99 5.42 30.05 -7.19
N ASP A 100 5.93 29.67 -6.03
CA ASP A 100 7.38 29.49 -5.83
C ASP A 100 7.76 28.01 -5.69
N LEU A 101 7.18 27.33 -4.68
CA LEU A 101 7.60 25.97 -4.32
C LEU A 101 7.16 24.92 -5.35
N ALA A 102 5.91 24.94 -5.78
CA ALA A 102 5.39 24.00 -6.77
C ALA A 102 6.17 24.05 -8.10
N PRO A 103 6.36 25.22 -8.73
CA PRO A 103 7.16 25.33 -9.95
C PRO A 103 8.64 24.94 -9.73
N TYR A 104 9.22 25.27 -8.58
CA TYR A 104 10.58 24.86 -8.23
C TYR A 104 10.71 23.33 -8.16
N LEU A 105 9.79 22.65 -7.48
CA LEU A 105 9.77 21.20 -7.37
C LEU A 105 9.55 20.53 -8.74
N ALA A 106 8.59 21.02 -9.52
CA ALA A 106 8.36 20.54 -10.87
C ALA A 106 9.61 20.69 -11.75
N ASN A 107 10.33 21.82 -11.67
CA ASN A 107 11.57 22.05 -12.41
C ASN A 107 12.73 21.16 -11.90
N LEU A 108 12.90 21.04 -10.59
CA LEU A 108 13.94 20.21 -9.99
C LEU A 108 13.79 18.75 -10.42
N VAL A 109 12.56 18.22 -10.37
CA VAL A 109 12.25 16.86 -10.78
C VAL A 109 12.26 16.70 -12.30
N GLY A 110 11.80 17.71 -13.05
CA GLY A 110 11.86 17.74 -14.52
C GLY A 110 13.28 17.75 -15.08
N LYS A 111 14.27 18.24 -14.33
CA LYS A 111 15.70 18.08 -14.64
C LYS A 111 16.20 16.65 -14.42
N VAL A 112 15.51 15.87 -13.58
CA VAL A 112 15.70 14.42 -13.43
C VAL A 112 14.92 13.71 -14.55
N LYS A 113 15.31 13.92 -15.82
CA LYS A 113 14.65 13.38 -17.04
C LYS A 113 14.64 11.84 -17.18
N GLN A 114 14.98 11.08 -16.14
CA GLN A 114 15.05 9.61 -16.13
C GLN A 114 14.38 8.98 -14.90
N VAL A 115 13.28 9.55 -14.39
CA VAL A 115 12.52 8.93 -13.30
C VAL A 115 11.20 8.35 -13.83
N PRO A 116 11.17 7.06 -14.20
CA PRO A 116 9.91 6.33 -14.29
C PRO A 116 9.43 6.04 -12.86
N VAL A 117 8.74 7.00 -12.23
CA VAL A 117 7.95 6.71 -11.02
C VAL A 117 6.82 5.74 -11.36
N LEU A 118 6.31 5.81 -12.60
CA LEU A 118 5.43 4.80 -13.18
C LEU A 118 6.23 3.69 -13.87
N PRO A 119 5.89 2.42 -13.64
CA PRO A 119 6.51 1.32 -14.33
C PRO A 119 6.14 1.32 -15.82
N GLY A 120 7.12 1.58 -16.69
CA GLY A 120 6.98 1.49 -18.16
C GLY A 120 7.15 0.07 -18.70
N LYS A 121 7.17 -0.13 -20.03
CA LYS A 121 7.40 -1.48 -20.61
C LYS A 121 8.62 -2.16 -19.97
N PRO A 122 8.53 -3.43 -19.53
CA PRO A 122 7.53 -4.43 -19.91
C PRO A 122 6.24 -4.44 -19.07
N TYR A 123 6.11 -3.58 -18.07
CA TYR A 123 4.94 -3.53 -17.21
C TYR A 123 3.65 -3.13 -17.94
N TRP A 124 2.53 -3.68 -17.48
CA TRP A 124 1.22 -3.47 -18.10
C TRP A 124 0.55 -2.20 -17.54
N LYS A 125 0.37 -1.18 -18.41
CA LYS A 125 -0.38 0.05 -18.09
C LYS A 125 -0.03 0.65 -16.72
N ASN A 126 1.26 0.73 -16.39
CA ASN A 126 1.77 1.26 -15.13
C ASN A 126 1.41 0.45 -13.85
N ARG A 127 1.04 -0.82 -13.98
CA ARG A 127 0.98 -1.76 -12.85
C ARG A 127 2.35 -2.41 -12.69
N PHE A 128 2.80 -2.69 -11.48
CA PHE A 128 4.01 -3.49 -11.27
C PHE A 128 3.72 -4.98 -11.52
N SER A 129 3.18 -5.31 -12.70
CA SER A 129 2.80 -6.65 -13.13
C SER A 129 2.64 -6.69 -14.66
N ASN A 130 2.36 -7.87 -15.23
CA ASN A 130 2.00 -8.06 -16.64
C ASN A 130 0.51 -7.88 -16.94
N GLY A 131 -0.31 -7.50 -15.94
CA GLY A 131 -1.74 -7.29 -16.11
C GLY A 131 -2.37 -6.53 -14.95
N ARG A 132 -3.67 -6.78 -14.73
CA ARG A 132 -4.41 -6.22 -13.60
C ARG A 132 -3.83 -6.69 -12.27
N VAL A 133 -3.91 -5.85 -11.24
CA VAL A 133 -3.51 -6.20 -9.88
C VAL A 133 -4.70 -6.66 -9.04
N TRP A 134 -4.41 -7.20 -7.84
CA TRP A 134 -5.39 -7.85 -6.97
C TRP A 134 -6.61 -6.98 -6.67
N ILE A 135 -6.41 -5.70 -6.36
CA ILE A 135 -7.52 -4.79 -6.02
C ILE A 135 -8.46 -4.55 -7.20
N GLU A 136 -7.94 -4.62 -8.44
CA GLU A 136 -8.74 -4.46 -9.65
C GLU A 136 -9.60 -5.70 -9.96
N TYR A 137 -9.17 -6.89 -9.54
CA TYR A 137 -9.99 -8.10 -9.57
C TYR A 137 -10.98 -8.12 -8.40
N LEU A 138 -10.53 -7.74 -7.21
CA LEU A 138 -11.35 -7.70 -6.01
C LEU A 138 -12.54 -6.74 -6.18
N ALA A 139 -12.33 -5.55 -6.76
CA ALA A 139 -13.43 -4.61 -7.01
C ALA A 139 -14.60 -5.23 -7.76
N GLU A 140 -14.34 -6.12 -8.72
CA GLU A 140 -15.40 -6.85 -9.44
C GLU A 140 -16.15 -7.83 -8.52
N MET A 141 -15.43 -8.52 -7.62
CA MET A 141 -16.02 -9.42 -6.61
C MET A 141 -16.79 -8.67 -5.52
N LEU A 142 -16.50 -7.38 -5.31
CA LEU A 142 -17.22 -6.47 -4.42
C LEU A 142 -18.39 -5.75 -5.11
N SER A 143 -18.64 -6.01 -6.40
CA SER A 143 -19.61 -5.26 -7.22
C SER A 143 -19.33 -3.75 -7.32
N ILE A 144 -18.07 -3.35 -7.22
CA ILE A 144 -17.61 -1.96 -7.30
C ILE A 144 -17.13 -1.63 -8.72
N GLN A 145 -17.64 -0.53 -9.27
CA GLN A 145 -17.22 -0.03 -10.58
C GLN A 145 -15.90 0.74 -10.45
N LYS A 146 -14.82 0.17 -10.99
CA LYS A 146 -13.47 0.78 -10.97
C LYS A 146 -13.35 2.14 -11.65
N SER A 147 -14.27 2.45 -12.58
CA SER A 147 -14.29 3.73 -13.30
C SER A 147 -14.95 4.85 -12.52
N ASP A 148 -15.59 4.54 -11.40
CA ASP A 148 -16.29 5.50 -10.54
C ASP A 148 -15.40 5.83 -9.35
N GLU A 149 -14.80 7.02 -9.38
CA GLU A 149 -13.85 7.52 -8.37
C GLU A 149 -14.53 7.83 -7.02
N GLU A 150 -15.86 7.90 -6.96
CA GLU A 150 -16.60 8.06 -5.69
C GLU A 150 -16.65 6.76 -4.89
N VAL A 151 -16.64 5.61 -5.58
CA VAL A 151 -16.76 4.28 -4.94
C VAL A 151 -15.48 3.45 -5.00
N TYR A 152 -14.57 3.75 -5.92
CA TYR A 152 -13.29 3.07 -6.06
C TYR A 152 -12.14 4.08 -6.03
N LEU A 153 -11.43 4.13 -4.90
CA LEU A 153 -10.30 5.04 -4.75
C LEU A 153 -9.04 4.30 -4.31
N ASN A 154 -8.07 4.14 -5.21
CA ASN A 154 -6.78 3.60 -4.83
C ASN A 154 -5.80 4.77 -4.65
N LYS A 155 -5.36 4.99 -3.41
CA LYS A 155 -4.38 6.01 -2.99
C LYS A 155 -2.97 5.43 -2.78
N ALA A 156 -2.74 4.18 -3.17
CA ALA A 156 -1.46 3.53 -2.97
C ALA A 156 -0.42 3.92 -4.05
N PHE A 157 0.86 3.79 -3.69
CA PHE A 157 2.00 4.14 -4.53
C PHE A 157 3.04 3.02 -4.51
N GLY A 158 3.50 2.60 -5.69
CA GLY A 158 4.57 1.63 -5.78
C GLY A 158 5.86 2.15 -5.15
N GLY A 159 6.48 1.31 -4.31
CA GLY A 159 7.67 1.70 -3.55
C GLY A 159 7.40 2.46 -2.26
N SER A 160 6.13 2.70 -1.88
CA SER A 160 5.74 3.43 -0.66
C SER A 160 6.26 2.75 0.62
N TRP A 161 6.61 3.57 1.60
CA TRP A 161 7.16 3.17 2.91
C TRP A 161 6.12 3.32 4.00
N SER A 162 6.11 2.40 4.98
CA SER A 162 5.36 2.57 6.21
C SER A 162 6.13 3.42 7.23
N ALA A 163 7.43 3.14 7.43
CA ALA A 163 8.24 3.87 8.38
C ALA A 163 8.51 5.29 7.88
N THR A 164 8.10 6.28 8.68
CA THR A 164 8.56 7.66 8.54
C THR A 164 9.51 7.98 9.68
N TYR A 165 10.74 8.39 9.36
CA TYR A 165 11.60 9.02 10.36
C TYR A 165 11.05 10.42 10.68
N ASP A 166 10.01 10.50 11.52
CA ASP A 166 9.37 11.75 11.92
C ASP A 166 10.37 12.74 12.55
N TYR A 167 11.43 12.23 13.19
CA TYR A 167 12.52 13.03 13.76
C TYR A 167 13.28 13.90 12.74
N GLN A 168 13.23 13.58 11.45
CA GLN A 168 13.86 14.40 10.41
C GLN A 168 12.98 15.55 9.93
N LEU A 169 11.68 15.53 10.24
CA LEU A 169 10.65 16.45 9.76
C LEU A 169 10.20 17.42 10.88
N THR A 170 11.14 17.91 11.66
CA THR A 170 10.85 19.00 12.59
C THR A 170 10.98 20.33 11.87
N VAL A 171 10.14 21.32 12.21
CA VAL A 171 10.28 22.72 11.77
C VAL A 171 11.74 23.19 11.95
N TRP A 172 12.39 22.73 13.01
CA TRP A 172 13.79 23.00 13.32
C TRP A 172 14.81 22.44 12.30
N ASN A 173 14.60 21.24 11.74
CA ASN A 173 15.49 20.67 10.73
C ASN A 173 15.29 21.30 9.34
N LEU A 174 14.07 21.78 9.05
CA LEU A 174 13.78 22.55 7.83
C LEU A 174 14.50 23.91 7.83
N ILE A 175 14.64 24.53 9.01
CA ILE A 175 15.33 25.82 9.18
C ILE A 175 16.86 25.67 9.10
N ARG A 176 17.46 24.64 9.73
CA ARG A 176 18.93 24.50 9.80
C ARG A 176 19.59 23.91 8.54
N HIS A 177 18.90 23.01 7.86
CA HIS A 177 19.44 22.30 6.70
C HIS A 177 18.46 22.31 5.51
N PRO A 178 18.00 23.49 5.06
CA PRO A 178 16.87 23.60 4.13
C PRO A 178 17.07 22.77 2.86
N LEU A 179 18.22 22.85 2.19
CA LEU A 179 18.47 22.09 0.97
C LEU A 179 18.63 20.57 1.18
N GLY A 180 19.24 20.14 2.29
CA GLY A 180 19.42 18.72 2.61
C GLY A 180 18.11 18.07 3.08
N THR A 181 17.37 18.77 3.93
CA THR A 181 16.05 18.37 4.40
C THR A 181 15.05 18.34 3.25
N ILE A 182 15.04 19.33 2.35
CA ILE A 182 14.17 19.34 1.15
C ILE A 182 14.54 18.20 0.19
N LYS A 183 15.82 17.92 -0.05
CA LYS A 183 16.24 16.77 -0.87
C LYS A 183 15.78 15.43 -0.26
N ASN A 184 15.93 15.25 1.05
CA ASN A 184 15.46 14.07 1.79
C ASN A 184 13.92 14.02 1.95
N LEU A 185 13.25 15.17 1.85
CA LEU A 185 11.79 15.27 1.84
C LEU A 185 11.23 14.81 0.49
N ILE A 186 11.85 15.25 -0.60
CA ILE A 186 11.42 14.92 -1.96
C ILE A 186 11.73 13.44 -2.26
N VAL A 187 12.93 12.98 -1.92
CA VAL A 187 13.41 11.62 -2.21
C VAL A 187 13.26 10.75 -0.97
N GLY A 188 12.35 9.76 -1.03
CA GLY A 188 12.12 8.81 0.07
C GLY A 188 11.01 9.18 1.06
N LYS A 189 10.41 10.38 0.95
CA LYS A 189 9.20 10.75 1.72
C LYS A 189 8.05 11.28 0.89
N LEU A 190 8.32 11.99 -0.22
CA LEU A 190 7.30 12.50 -1.15
C LEU A 190 7.22 11.65 -2.42
N ILE A 191 8.36 11.10 -2.88
CA ILE A 191 8.45 10.26 -4.08
C ILE A 191 9.28 9.00 -3.74
N PRO A 192 8.65 7.83 -3.55
CA PRO A 192 7.20 7.65 -3.38
C PRO A 192 6.77 8.17 -1.99
N PRO A 193 5.50 8.61 -1.84
CA PRO A 193 5.04 9.11 -0.56
C PRO A 193 4.94 7.99 0.47
N SER A 194 5.27 8.27 1.73
CA SER A 194 5.01 7.33 2.83
C SER A 194 3.51 7.14 3.09
N LEU A 195 3.12 6.00 3.66
CA LEU A 195 1.74 5.72 4.07
C LEU A 195 1.13 6.86 4.91
N GLY A 196 1.88 7.35 5.90
CA GLY A 196 1.43 8.44 6.76
C GLY A 196 1.13 9.73 5.99
N LEU A 197 1.93 10.05 4.96
CA LEU A 197 1.71 11.21 4.10
C LEU A 197 0.50 11.01 3.19
N ILE A 198 0.32 9.81 2.62
CA ILE A 198 -0.83 9.48 1.77
C ILE A 198 -2.12 9.63 2.58
N VAL A 199 -2.18 9.05 3.78
CA VAL A 199 -3.35 9.17 4.68
C VAL A 199 -3.58 10.61 5.08
N GLN A 200 -2.51 11.36 5.39
CA GLN A 200 -2.65 12.78 5.72
C GLN A 200 -3.24 13.57 4.55
N ALA A 201 -2.75 13.37 3.32
CA ALA A 201 -3.27 14.01 2.13
C ALA A 201 -4.76 13.68 1.90
N TYR A 202 -5.12 12.40 2.05
CA TYR A 202 -6.50 11.96 1.91
C TYR A 202 -7.44 12.62 2.93
N LEU A 203 -7.03 12.74 4.19
CA LEU A 203 -7.81 13.40 5.25
C LEU A 203 -7.93 14.93 5.07
N LEU A 204 -7.04 15.53 4.30
CA LEU A 204 -7.14 16.95 3.92
C LEU A 204 -8.15 17.16 2.79
N GLU A 205 -8.36 16.16 1.95
CA GLU A 205 -9.39 16.13 0.91
C GLU A 205 -10.76 15.68 1.47
N HIS A 206 -10.77 14.90 2.57
CA HIS A 206 -11.95 14.27 3.15
C HIS A 206 -11.99 14.45 4.67
N GLU A 207 -12.55 15.59 5.11
CA GLU A 207 -12.60 15.96 6.55
C GLU A 207 -13.43 14.99 7.41
N GLN A 208 -14.41 14.31 6.82
CA GLN A 208 -15.24 13.29 7.49
C GLN A 208 -15.32 12.05 6.61
N LEU A 209 -15.09 10.89 7.22
CA LEU A 209 -15.06 9.61 6.54
C LEU A 209 -16.36 8.84 6.76
N SER A 210 -16.81 8.15 5.71
CA SER A 210 -17.97 7.24 5.80
C SER A 210 -17.62 5.99 6.60
N ASP A 211 -18.54 5.54 7.44
CA ASP A 211 -18.47 4.27 8.15
C ASP A 211 -18.88 3.07 7.28
N GLU A 212 -19.31 3.30 6.04
CA GLU A 212 -19.69 2.28 5.06
C GLU A 212 -18.58 1.94 4.06
N THR A 213 -17.60 2.83 3.93
CA THR A 213 -16.39 2.62 3.11
C THR A 213 -15.48 1.58 3.75
N LEU A 214 -14.96 0.66 2.94
CA LEU A 214 -13.97 -0.32 3.36
C LEU A 214 -12.55 0.16 3.04
N TYR A 215 -11.75 0.37 4.09
CA TYR A 215 -10.43 0.96 4.02
C TYR A 215 -9.34 -0.14 4.05
N PHE A 216 -8.68 -0.36 2.92
CA PHE A 216 -7.57 -1.30 2.80
C PHE A 216 -6.24 -0.61 3.13
N ILE A 217 -5.48 -1.20 4.05
CA ILE A 217 -4.13 -0.77 4.41
C ILE A 217 -3.17 -1.90 4.10
N TYR A 218 -2.33 -1.73 3.08
CA TYR A 218 -1.33 -2.72 2.69
C TYR A 218 0.01 -2.04 2.48
N SER A 219 0.91 -2.13 3.46
CA SER A 219 2.18 -1.40 3.43
C SER A 219 3.21 -2.07 4.33
N GLY A 220 4.50 -1.96 3.98
CA GLY A 220 5.61 -2.48 4.78
C GLY A 220 6.64 -3.27 3.97
N SER A 221 6.26 -3.88 2.84
CA SER A 221 7.19 -4.71 2.05
C SER A 221 8.42 -3.93 1.58
N ASN A 222 8.26 -2.67 1.16
CA ASN A 222 9.39 -1.82 0.73
C ASN A 222 10.35 -1.50 1.87
N ASP A 223 9.86 -1.38 3.11
CA ASP A 223 10.69 -1.18 4.29
C ASP A 223 11.71 -2.34 4.42
N TYR A 224 11.25 -3.58 4.25
CA TYR A 224 12.09 -4.77 4.35
C TYR A 224 12.92 -5.06 3.08
N ILE A 225 12.38 -4.84 1.89
CA ILE A 225 13.14 -4.98 0.62
C ILE A 225 14.40 -4.10 0.64
N ASN A 226 14.31 -2.92 1.27
CA ASN A 226 15.38 -1.95 1.31
C ASN A 226 16.16 -1.92 2.63
N VAL A 227 15.75 -2.69 3.65
CA VAL A 227 16.34 -2.59 5.00
C VAL A 227 17.85 -2.85 4.99
N LEU A 228 18.29 -3.74 4.08
CA LEU A 228 19.68 -4.15 3.94
C LEU A 228 20.58 -3.09 3.27
N PHE A 229 20.04 -1.94 2.86
CA PHE A 229 20.83 -0.77 2.46
C PHE A 229 21.24 0.12 3.64
N PHE A 230 20.70 -0.09 4.84
CA PHE A 230 20.96 0.73 6.02
C PHE A 230 22.02 0.09 6.94
N GLU A 231 22.59 0.89 7.84
CA GLU A 231 23.63 0.42 8.79
C GLU A 231 23.06 -0.58 9.81
N ASP A 232 23.89 -1.51 10.26
CA ASP A 232 23.57 -2.54 11.28
C ASP A 232 22.34 -3.41 11.00
N ASN A 233 21.99 -3.55 9.72
CA ASN A 233 20.79 -4.23 9.22
C ASN A 233 20.71 -5.75 9.49
N TYR A 234 21.80 -6.42 9.86
CA TYR A 234 21.80 -7.82 10.31
C TYR A 234 21.72 -7.97 11.83
N ASN A 235 21.84 -6.87 12.58
CA ASN A 235 21.70 -6.91 14.03
C ASN A 235 20.22 -7.09 14.40
N THR A 236 19.91 -8.15 15.15
CA THR A 236 18.54 -8.53 15.50
C THR A 236 17.82 -7.48 16.36
N GLU A 237 18.54 -6.76 17.22
CA GLU A 237 17.97 -5.69 18.05
C GLU A 237 17.62 -4.48 17.18
N VAL A 238 18.55 -4.06 16.30
CA VAL A 238 18.32 -2.96 15.34
C VAL A 238 17.15 -3.29 14.41
N MET A 239 17.11 -4.50 13.86
CA MET A 239 15.99 -4.97 13.03
C MET A 239 14.67 -4.97 13.81
N SER A 240 14.68 -5.43 15.07
CA SER A 240 13.49 -5.42 15.94
C SER A 240 12.97 -4.00 16.17
N THR A 241 13.83 -3.03 16.44
CA THR A 241 13.44 -1.61 16.56
C THR A 241 12.92 -1.06 15.24
N TYR A 242 13.54 -1.43 14.11
CA TYR A 242 13.07 -1.01 12.80
C TYR A 242 11.66 -1.55 12.51
N ILE A 243 11.38 -2.81 12.84
CA ILE A 243 10.04 -3.40 12.72
C ILE A 243 9.01 -2.59 13.53
N ASP A 244 9.35 -2.18 14.75
CA ASP A 244 8.44 -1.35 15.55
C ASP A 244 8.18 0.02 14.91
N ASN A 245 9.20 0.64 14.30
CA ASN A 245 9.04 1.91 13.58
C ASN A 245 8.11 1.77 12.36
N VAL A 246 8.25 0.69 11.58
CA VAL A 246 7.37 0.37 10.44
C VAL A 246 5.93 0.24 10.92
N LEU A 247 5.73 -0.52 12.00
CA LEU A 247 4.41 -0.74 12.58
C LEU A 247 3.84 0.52 13.24
N ASP A 248 4.66 1.42 13.77
CA ASP A 248 4.21 2.71 14.33
C ASP A 248 3.67 3.63 13.23
N GLY A 249 4.32 3.66 12.06
CA GLY A 249 3.81 4.35 10.88
C GLY A 249 2.44 3.82 10.42
N LEU A 250 2.30 2.49 10.36
CA LEU A 250 1.02 1.80 10.10
C LEU A 250 -0.05 2.14 11.15
N SER A 251 0.28 2.01 12.44
CA SER A 251 -0.62 2.38 13.54
C SER A 251 -1.09 3.83 13.40
N SER A 252 -0.17 4.77 13.16
CA SER A 252 -0.47 6.19 13.04
C SER A 252 -1.48 6.44 11.91
N ALA A 253 -1.28 5.83 10.74
CA ALA A 253 -2.21 5.92 9.62
C ALA A 253 -3.61 5.38 9.96
N VAL A 254 -3.69 4.16 10.51
CA VAL A 254 -4.97 3.54 10.89
C VAL A 254 -5.72 4.38 11.92
N LEU A 255 -5.02 4.82 12.98
CA LEU A 255 -5.62 5.58 14.07
C LEU A 255 -6.10 6.96 13.60
N LYS A 256 -5.39 7.62 12.68
CA LYS A 256 -5.85 8.87 12.06
C LYS A 256 -7.15 8.69 11.29
N LEU A 257 -7.23 7.65 10.44
CA LEU A 257 -8.46 7.33 9.71
C LEU A 257 -9.62 7.02 10.66
N ALA A 258 -9.37 6.21 11.70
CA ALA A 258 -10.39 5.86 12.70
C ALA A 258 -10.91 7.10 13.45
N ASN A 259 -10.01 8.01 13.86
CA ASN A 259 -10.40 9.28 14.50
C ASN A 259 -11.21 10.19 13.55
N ALA A 260 -10.97 10.11 12.24
CA ALA A 260 -11.69 10.88 11.22
C ALA A 260 -13.03 10.25 10.77
N GLY A 261 -13.44 9.12 11.36
CA GLY A 261 -14.75 8.52 11.12
C GLY A 261 -14.73 7.17 10.40
N ALA A 262 -13.59 6.71 9.89
CA ALA A 262 -13.52 5.39 9.26
C ALA A 262 -13.84 4.28 10.28
N ARG A 263 -14.64 3.29 9.87
CA ARG A 263 -15.06 2.19 10.74
C ARG A 263 -14.79 0.80 10.19
N ARG A 264 -14.49 0.61 8.91
CA ARG A 264 -14.28 -0.72 8.33
C ARG A 264 -12.88 -0.81 7.75
N PHE A 265 -12.03 -1.63 8.35
CA PHE A 265 -10.63 -1.74 7.99
C PHE A 265 -10.27 -3.15 7.56
N VAL A 266 -9.59 -3.26 6.43
CA VAL A 266 -8.89 -4.47 6.01
C VAL A 266 -7.39 -4.18 6.10
N ILE A 267 -6.76 -4.75 7.12
CA ILE A 267 -5.32 -4.59 7.36
C ILE A 267 -4.62 -5.81 6.80
N MET A 268 -3.77 -5.60 5.80
CA MET A 268 -3.07 -6.68 5.13
C MET A 268 -1.68 -6.85 5.76
N GLY A 269 -1.38 -8.05 6.24
CA GLY A 269 0.00 -8.47 6.51
C GLY A 269 0.78 -8.54 5.21
N ILE A 270 2.10 -8.62 5.30
CA ILE A 270 2.99 -8.68 4.13
C ILE A 270 3.51 -10.11 3.90
N PRO A 271 3.75 -10.51 2.65
CA PRO A 271 4.36 -11.80 2.37
C PRO A 271 5.86 -11.77 2.67
N HIS A 272 6.46 -12.95 2.76
CA HIS A 272 7.89 -13.16 2.84
C HIS A 272 8.61 -12.55 1.64
N VAL A 273 9.16 -11.36 1.85
CA VAL A 273 9.95 -10.67 0.81
C VAL A 273 11.24 -11.43 0.47
N GLY A 274 11.78 -12.21 1.41
CA GLY A 274 12.96 -13.06 1.18
C GLY A 274 12.70 -14.21 0.21
N ASP A 275 11.44 -14.61 0.00
CA ASP A 275 11.05 -15.64 -0.96
C ASP A 275 10.85 -15.12 -2.40
N THR A 276 11.01 -13.82 -2.61
CA THR A 276 11.00 -13.23 -3.96
C THR A 276 12.27 -13.59 -4.74
N PRO A 277 12.24 -13.61 -6.09
CA PRO A 277 13.41 -13.95 -6.90
C PRO A 277 14.67 -13.12 -6.57
N LYS A 278 14.49 -11.88 -6.09
CA LYS A 278 15.57 -11.00 -5.64
C LYS A 278 16.46 -11.60 -4.56
N PHE A 279 15.84 -12.36 -3.63
CA PHE A 279 16.46 -12.78 -2.37
C PHE A 279 16.45 -14.30 -2.18
N VAL A 280 15.58 -15.04 -2.89
CA VAL A 280 15.37 -16.49 -2.66
C VAL A 280 16.64 -17.34 -2.85
N LYS A 281 17.62 -16.82 -3.60
CA LYS A 281 18.93 -17.47 -3.83
C LYS A 281 20.08 -16.80 -3.05
N THR A 282 19.82 -15.90 -2.12
CA THR A 282 20.82 -15.20 -1.30
C THR A 282 20.76 -15.65 0.15
N THR A 283 21.79 -15.28 0.92
CA THR A 283 21.84 -15.49 2.39
C THR A 283 20.87 -14.59 3.15
N ASP A 284 20.30 -13.60 2.48
CA ASP A 284 19.49 -12.54 3.09
C ASP A 284 18.04 -13.00 3.29
N ARG A 285 17.63 -14.02 2.54
CA ARG A 285 16.29 -14.62 2.58
C ARG A 285 15.79 -14.85 4.01
N ASP A 286 16.55 -15.58 4.81
CA ASP A 286 16.10 -16.01 6.13
C ASP A 286 16.02 -14.83 7.12
N VAL A 287 16.92 -13.86 6.98
CA VAL A 287 16.91 -12.62 7.78
C VAL A 287 15.67 -11.79 7.48
N LEU A 288 15.35 -11.63 6.20
CA LEU A 288 14.18 -10.88 5.76
C LEU A 288 12.87 -11.58 6.13
N ASN A 289 12.79 -12.90 5.97
CA ASN A 289 11.59 -13.66 6.34
C ASN A 289 11.35 -13.64 7.85
N ALA A 290 12.41 -13.80 8.67
CA ALA A 290 12.28 -13.66 10.12
C ALA A 290 11.80 -12.26 10.54
N ALA A 291 12.21 -11.20 9.84
CA ALA A 291 11.72 -9.85 10.08
C ALA A 291 10.23 -9.70 9.71
N VAL A 292 9.80 -10.30 8.60
CA VAL A 292 8.39 -10.33 8.17
C VAL A 292 7.52 -11.15 9.13
N ASP A 293 7.98 -12.28 9.63
CA ASP A 293 7.29 -13.08 10.64
C ASP A 293 6.99 -12.22 11.88
N LEU A 294 8.01 -11.54 12.41
CA LEU A 294 7.87 -10.63 13.54
C LEU A 294 6.96 -9.43 13.23
N HIS A 295 7.03 -8.89 12.01
CA HIS A 295 6.12 -7.82 11.56
C HIS A 295 4.67 -8.27 11.65
N ASN A 296 4.32 -9.39 11.00
CA ASN A 296 2.96 -9.89 10.94
C ASN A 296 2.43 -10.29 12.32
N GLU A 297 3.26 -10.92 13.17
CA GLU A 297 2.90 -11.26 14.55
C GLU A 297 2.57 -10.01 15.38
N ARG A 298 3.43 -8.98 15.32
CA ARG A 298 3.23 -7.74 16.08
C ARG A 298 2.09 -6.90 15.51
N LEU A 299 1.89 -6.91 14.20
CA LEU A 299 0.76 -6.24 13.55
C LEU A 299 -0.57 -6.82 14.04
N ALA A 300 -0.70 -8.15 14.10
CA ALA A 300 -1.89 -8.81 14.64
C ALA A 300 -2.19 -8.36 16.09
N LYS A 301 -1.16 -8.32 16.95
CA LYS A 301 -1.31 -7.82 18.34
C LYS A 301 -1.76 -6.36 18.41
N ARG A 302 -1.26 -5.51 17.50
CA ARG A 302 -1.68 -4.09 17.42
C ARG A 302 -3.14 -3.98 16.97
N ILE A 303 -3.57 -4.81 16.02
CA ILE A 303 -4.96 -4.88 15.57
C ILE A 303 -5.90 -5.26 16.71
N ASP A 304 -5.53 -6.25 17.54
CA ASP A 304 -6.32 -6.62 18.72
C ASP A 304 -6.47 -5.43 19.69
N ALA A 305 -5.38 -4.69 19.94
CA ALA A 305 -5.45 -3.47 20.73
C ALA A 305 -6.31 -2.36 20.09
N TRP A 306 -6.34 -2.26 18.75
CA TRP A 306 -7.21 -1.30 18.05
C TRP A 306 -8.68 -1.69 18.16
N LYS A 307 -9.02 -2.97 18.09
CA LYS A 307 -10.39 -3.48 18.32
C LYS A 307 -10.90 -3.11 19.72
N GLU A 308 -10.05 -3.24 20.73
CA GLU A 308 -10.38 -2.81 22.10
C GLU A 308 -10.58 -1.28 22.19
N ARG A 309 -9.74 -0.51 21.50
CA ARG A 309 -9.79 0.95 21.52
C ARG A 309 -10.97 1.54 20.73
N TYR A 310 -11.37 0.89 19.64
CA TYR A 310 -12.45 1.32 18.75
C TYR A 310 -13.49 0.21 18.60
N PRO A 311 -14.31 -0.07 19.63
CA PRO A 311 -15.26 -1.18 19.63
C PRO A 311 -16.38 -1.06 18.59
N THR A 312 -16.55 0.12 17.99
CA THR A 312 -17.51 0.38 16.90
C THR A 312 -16.89 0.27 15.52
N ALA A 313 -15.57 0.06 15.42
CA ALA A 313 -14.88 -0.19 14.17
C ALA A 313 -14.64 -1.70 13.98
N ASP A 314 -14.84 -2.16 12.76
CA ASP A 314 -14.53 -3.49 12.30
C ASP A 314 -13.11 -3.54 11.74
N PHE A 315 -12.31 -4.49 12.21
CA PHE A 315 -10.93 -4.72 11.76
C PHE A 315 -10.77 -6.17 11.33
N LEU A 316 -10.62 -6.38 10.02
CA LEU A 316 -10.23 -7.65 9.42
C LEU A 316 -8.71 -7.65 9.17
N PHE A 317 -8.02 -8.64 9.72
CA PHE A 317 -6.62 -8.89 9.39
C PHE A 317 -6.52 -9.97 8.31
N VAL A 318 -5.84 -9.65 7.20
CA VAL A 318 -5.61 -10.57 6.09
C VAL A 318 -4.12 -10.89 6.00
N ASN A 319 -3.74 -12.12 6.36
CA ASN A 319 -2.35 -12.54 6.31
C ASN A 319 -1.96 -13.03 4.90
N THR A 320 -1.46 -12.12 4.08
CA THR A 320 -1.08 -12.43 2.69
C THR A 320 0.01 -13.48 2.57
N GLU A 321 0.87 -13.65 3.59
CA GLU A 321 1.91 -14.68 3.59
C GLU A 321 1.30 -16.08 3.55
N GLN A 322 0.23 -16.32 4.31
CA GLN A 322 -0.43 -17.62 4.30
C GLN A 322 -0.97 -17.98 2.92
N TYR A 323 -1.40 -16.99 2.15
CA TYR A 323 -1.93 -17.20 0.80
C TYR A 323 -0.82 -17.44 -0.21
N LEU A 324 0.27 -16.67 -0.13
CA LEU A 324 1.43 -16.88 -1.00
C LEU A 324 2.09 -18.25 -0.72
N LYS A 325 2.15 -18.66 0.55
CA LYS A 325 2.65 -19.99 0.96
C LYS A 325 1.90 -21.12 0.29
N LYS A 326 0.57 -21.03 0.14
CA LYS A 326 -0.22 -22.05 -0.58
C LYS A 326 0.24 -22.19 -2.04
N ALA A 327 0.55 -21.08 -2.71
CA ALA A 327 1.03 -21.10 -4.10
C ALA A 327 2.45 -21.67 -4.21
N PHE A 328 3.29 -21.52 -3.18
CA PHE A 328 4.61 -22.17 -3.13
C PHE A 328 4.52 -23.68 -2.86
N GLU A 329 3.60 -24.11 -2.00
CA GLU A 329 3.44 -25.50 -1.60
C GLU A 329 2.78 -26.38 -2.67
N ASP A 330 1.83 -25.82 -3.42
CA ASP A 330 1.08 -26.53 -4.45
C ASP A 330 0.91 -25.66 -5.71
N PRO A 331 2.02 -25.33 -6.42
CA PRO A 331 2.00 -24.35 -7.51
C PRO A 331 1.11 -24.75 -8.67
N GLU A 332 1.02 -26.05 -8.99
CA GLU A 332 0.20 -26.57 -10.09
C GLU A 332 -1.30 -26.30 -9.86
N LYS A 333 -1.77 -26.35 -8.62
CA LYS A 333 -3.15 -26.00 -8.26
C LYS A 333 -3.51 -24.54 -8.60
N TYR A 334 -2.51 -23.66 -8.59
CA TYR A 334 -2.67 -22.26 -8.97
C TYR A 334 -2.25 -22.00 -10.43
N GLY A 335 -1.88 -23.05 -11.17
CA GLY A 335 -1.44 -22.96 -12.57
C GLY A 335 -0.05 -22.34 -12.73
N PHE A 336 0.83 -22.47 -11.74
CA PHE A 336 2.23 -22.05 -11.85
C PHE A 336 3.16 -23.25 -12.06
N TYR A 337 4.12 -23.08 -12.97
CA TYR A 337 5.25 -24.01 -13.17
C TYR A 337 6.58 -23.42 -12.67
N ASN A 338 6.65 -22.09 -12.51
CA ASN A 338 7.80 -21.42 -11.92
C ASN A 338 7.36 -20.47 -10.79
N VAL A 339 7.80 -20.77 -9.57
CA VAL A 339 7.55 -19.94 -8.39
C VAL A 339 8.82 -19.30 -7.82
N LYS A 340 10.00 -19.52 -8.42
CA LYS A 340 11.30 -19.09 -7.84
C LYS A 340 12.00 -18.03 -8.66
N ASP A 341 11.82 -18.04 -9.97
CA ASP A 341 12.46 -17.10 -10.88
C ASP A 341 11.46 -16.03 -11.32
N ALA A 342 11.99 -14.87 -11.70
CA ALA A 342 11.22 -13.83 -12.35
C ALA A 342 11.00 -14.15 -13.83
N CYS A 343 9.85 -13.78 -14.38
CA CYS A 343 9.65 -13.82 -15.84
C CYS A 343 10.54 -12.79 -16.57
N ILE A 344 10.80 -11.65 -15.94
CA ILE A 344 11.72 -10.63 -16.43
C ILE A 344 13.10 -10.81 -15.77
N ASP A 345 14.13 -10.88 -16.59
CA ASP A 345 15.52 -10.91 -16.15
C ASP A 345 16.33 -9.77 -16.78
N VAL A 346 17.03 -8.99 -15.96
CA VAL A 346 17.83 -7.84 -16.41
C VAL A 346 19.20 -8.31 -16.88
N LYS A 347 19.68 -7.77 -18.01
CA LYS A 347 21.03 -8.03 -18.49
C LYS A 347 22.07 -7.43 -17.53
N PHE A 348 22.98 -8.25 -17.01
CA PHE A 348 24.14 -7.77 -16.24
C PHE A 348 25.17 -7.06 -17.15
N PRO A 349 25.89 -6.02 -16.68
CA PRO A 349 25.97 -5.49 -15.30
C PRO A 349 25.21 -4.17 -15.10
N MET A 350 23.93 -4.12 -15.47
CA MET A 350 23.27 -2.84 -15.73
C MET A 350 22.74 -2.08 -14.52
N PHE A 351 22.69 -2.72 -13.35
CA PHE A 351 22.38 -2.07 -12.08
C PHE A 351 23.40 -0.98 -11.71
N ASN A 352 24.66 -1.11 -12.12
CA ASN A 352 25.72 -0.15 -11.81
C ASN A 352 25.45 1.25 -12.41
N ALA A 353 24.63 1.35 -13.46
CA ALA A 353 24.28 2.63 -14.08
C ALA A 353 23.45 3.55 -13.16
N PHE A 354 22.80 3.00 -12.12
CA PHE A 354 21.88 3.75 -11.26
C PHE A 354 22.29 3.77 -9.78
N ILE A 355 23.54 3.46 -9.44
CA ILE A 355 24.02 3.51 -8.04
C ILE A 355 24.02 4.93 -7.46
N HIS A 356 24.06 5.95 -8.32
CA HIS A 356 23.99 7.36 -7.95
C HIS A 356 22.61 7.97 -8.23
N SER A 357 21.62 7.15 -8.61
CA SER A 357 20.24 7.60 -8.75
C SER A 357 19.72 8.10 -7.40
N PRO A 358 18.89 9.15 -7.37
CA PRO A 358 18.13 9.51 -6.17
C PRO A 358 17.36 8.32 -5.58
N PHE A 359 16.95 7.36 -6.42
CA PHE A 359 16.20 6.17 -6.00
C PHE A 359 17.08 4.96 -5.72
N ALA A 360 18.40 5.09 -5.65
CA ALA A 360 19.31 3.96 -5.44
C ALA A 360 19.09 3.22 -4.11
N ARG A 361 18.32 3.80 -3.17
CA ARG A 361 17.91 3.18 -1.89
C ARG A 361 16.43 2.76 -1.87
N ASN A 362 15.77 2.75 -3.01
CA ASN A 362 14.45 2.18 -3.20
C ASN A 362 14.53 1.22 -4.39
N TYR A 363 14.71 -0.06 -4.11
CA TYR A 363 14.95 -1.10 -5.10
C TYR A 363 13.85 -1.13 -6.18
N VAL A 364 12.57 -1.03 -5.79
CA VAL A 364 11.43 -1.03 -6.73
C VAL A 364 11.57 0.08 -7.77
N LEU A 365 11.85 1.31 -7.34
CA LEU A 365 12.02 2.45 -8.25
C LEU A 365 13.37 2.45 -8.98
N GLN A 366 14.42 1.91 -8.38
CA GLN A 366 15.70 1.72 -9.07
C GLN A 366 15.56 0.69 -10.19
N TYR A 367 14.82 -0.40 -9.94
CA TYR A 367 14.62 -1.49 -10.90
C TYR A 367 13.82 -1.02 -12.12
N THR A 368 12.81 -0.16 -11.96
CA THR A 368 12.11 0.45 -13.11
C THR A 368 13.07 1.28 -13.97
N GLN A 369 14.01 2.01 -13.37
CA GLN A 369 15.04 2.76 -14.11
C GLN A 369 15.97 1.84 -14.90
N VAL A 370 16.40 0.73 -14.28
CA VAL A 370 17.26 -0.27 -14.91
C VAL A 370 16.59 -0.89 -16.14
N LEU A 371 15.29 -1.19 -16.09
CA LEU A 371 14.55 -1.75 -17.23
C LEU A 371 14.42 -0.75 -18.41
N GLN A 372 14.33 0.54 -18.12
CA GLN A 372 14.26 1.60 -19.14
C GLN A 372 15.63 2.00 -19.70
N TYR A 373 16.72 1.53 -19.11
CA TYR A 373 18.06 1.91 -19.53
C TYR A 373 18.37 1.48 -20.97
N ARG A 374 19.09 2.35 -21.71
CA ARG A 374 19.61 2.07 -23.05
C ARG A 374 21.07 2.50 -23.14
N ASP A 375 21.92 1.61 -23.64
CA ASP A 375 23.32 1.93 -23.98
C ASP A 375 23.47 2.14 -25.50
N LYS A 376 24.52 2.87 -25.90
CA LYS A 376 24.88 3.02 -27.33
C LYS A 376 25.31 1.70 -27.99
N GLN A 377 25.72 0.71 -27.19
CA GLN A 377 26.08 -0.63 -27.65
C GLN A 377 24.88 -1.52 -27.95
N PHE A 378 23.67 -1.14 -27.52
CA PHE A 378 22.47 -1.93 -27.78
C PHE A 378 22.10 -1.87 -29.26
N ALA A 379 21.73 -3.02 -29.83
CA ALA A 379 21.19 -3.08 -31.16
C ALA A 379 19.84 -2.32 -31.26
N PRO A 380 19.44 -1.84 -32.44
CA PRO A 380 18.12 -1.23 -32.62
C PRO A 380 17.00 -2.15 -32.15
N GLY A 381 16.18 -1.68 -31.20
CA GLY A 381 15.08 -2.45 -30.61
C GLY A 381 15.48 -3.40 -29.47
N GLU A 382 16.76 -3.49 -29.14
CA GLU A 382 17.23 -4.30 -28.02
C GLU A 382 16.85 -3.66 -26.67
N ASN A 383 16.29 -4.48 -25.78
CA ASN A 383 15.97 -4.09 -24.42
C ASN A 383 17.06 -4.54 -23.45
N ASN A 384 17.10 -3.88 -22.29
CA ASN A 384 17.98 -4.22 -21.19
C ASN A 384 17.54 -5.47 -20.38
N TYR A 385 16.52 -6.17 -20.85
CA TYR A 385 15.94 -7.32 -20.18
C TYR A 385 15.53 -8.39 -21.17
N HIS A 386 15.46 -9.61 -20.69
CA HIS A 386 14.79 -10.73 -21.32
C HIS A 386 13.44 -10.95 -20.62
N MET A 387 12.41 -11.30 -21.39
CA MET A 387 11.08 -11.63 -20.88
C MET A 387 10.80 -13.09 -21.24
N CYS A 388 10.28 -13.86 -20.29
CA CYS A 388 9.91 -15.25 -20.50
C CYS A 388 8.83 -15.39 -21.59
N SER A 389 8.74 -16.57 -22.22
CA SER A 389 7.79 -16.84 -23.30
C SER A 389 6.35 -17.00 -22.82
N GLU A 390 6.16 -17.60 -21.63
CA GLU A 390 4.86 -17.92 -21.05
C GLU A 390 4.72 -17.26 -19.65
N PRO A 391 4.38 -15.96 -19.57
CA PRO A 391 4.25 -15.25 -18.29
C PRO A 391 3.21 -15.85 -17.33
N GLU A 392 2.23 -16.61 -17.85
CA GLU A 392 1.17 -17.24 -17.08
C GLU A 392 1.68 -18.39 -16.21
N ASP A 393 2.80 -19.02 -16.60
CA ASP A 393 3.42 -20.12 -15.85
C ASP A 393 4.19 -19.63 -14.62
N TYR A 394 4.40 -18.32 -14.50
CA TYR A 394 5.24 -17.70 -13.48
C TYR A 394 4.40 -17.09 -12.36
N LEU A 395 4.82 -17.30 -11.12
CA LEU A 395 4.29 -16.58 -9.96
C LEU A 395 4.77 -15.12 -9.95
N PHE A 396 6.04 -14.90 -10.33
CA PHE A 396 6.70 -13.60 -10.28
C PHE A 396 6.92 -13.01 -11.66
N TRP A 397 6.46 -11.77 -11.85
CA TRP A 397 6.66 -11.02 -13.08
C TRP A 397 8.08 -10.47 -13.16
N ASP A 398 8.55 -9.85 -12.09
CA ASP A 398 9.91 -9.36 -11.93
C ASP A 398 10.55 -9.90 -10.64
N GLU A 399 11.69 -9.34 -10.21
CA GLU A 399 12.41 -9.83 -9.02
C GLU A 399 11.64 -9.69 -7.69
N ILE A 400 10.51 -8.98 -7.66
CA ILE A 400 9.70 -8.68 -6.46
C ILE A 400 8.21 -8.96 -6.69
N HIS A 401 7.66 -8.50 -7.81
CA HIS A 401 6.23 -8.36 -7.99
C HIS A 401 5.59 -9.60 -8.62
N PRO A 402 4.38 -9.99 -8.19
CA PRO A 402 3.67 -11.12 -8.78
C PRO A 402 3.14 -10.86 -10.19
N THR A 403 2.85 -11.94 -10.93
CA THR A 403 2.11 -11.87 -12.20
C THR A 403 0.63 -11.56 -11.97
N THR A 404 -0.09 -11.19 -13.03
CA THR A 404 -1.52 -10.90 -12.96
C THR A 404 -2.34 -12.12 -12.53
N ARG A 405 -1.88 -13.33 -12.84
CA ARG A 405 -2.45 -14.60 -12.35
C ARG A 405 -2.35 -14.69 -10.84
N ALA A 406 -1.16 -14.45 -10.29
CA ALA A 406 -0.94 -14.43 -8.85
C ALA A 406 -1.79 -13.34 -8.16
N HIS A 407 -1.91 -12.17 -8.77
CA HIS A 407 -2.80 -11.12 -8.30
C HIS A 407 -4.28 -11.52 -8.30
N ASN A 408 -4.75 -12.28 -9.29
CA ASN A 408 -6.12 -12.76 -9.35
C ASN A 408 -6.41 -13.76 -8.21
N TYR A 409 -5.48 -14.67 -7.92
CA TYR A 409 -5.59 -15.57 -6.76
C TYR A 409 -5.53 -14.83 -5.43
N LEU A 410 -4.66 -13.82 -5.30
CA LEU A 410 -4.64 -12.97 -4.10
C LEU A 410 -5.99 -12.27 -3.90
N ALA A 411 -6.60 -11.74 -4.98
CA ALA A 411 -7.93 -11.13 -4.91
C ALA A 411 -9.00 -12.12 -4.44
N TYR A 412 -8.96 -13.36 -4.94
CA TYR A 412 -9.86 -14.42 -4.51
C TYR A 412 -9.68 -14.74 -3.02
N GLU A 413 -8.46 -14.92 -2.54
CA GLU A 413 -8.19 -15.23 -1.12
C GLU A 413 -8.63 -14.07 -0.19
N VAL A 414 -8.40 -12.81 -0.60
CA VAL A 414 -8.91 -11.63 0.13
C VAL A 414 -10.43 -11.60 0.13
N CYS A 415 -11.07 -11.91 -1.00
CA CYS A 415 -12.52 -11.99 -1.08
C CYS A 415 -13.08 -13.07 -0.14
N MET A 416 -12.47 -14.26 -0.12
CA MET A 416 -12.88 -15.34 0.78
C MET A 416 -12.76 -14.92 2.24
N ALA A 417 -11.72 -14.19 2.61
CA ALA A 417 -11.57 -13.64 3.96
C ALA A 417 -12.66 -12.61 4.29
N LEU A 418 -13.07 -11.78 3.33
CA LEU A 418 -14.18 -10.83 3.50
C LEU A 418 -15.51 -11.56 3.67
N GLU A 419 -15.77 -12.60 2.87
CA GLU A 419 -16.97 -13.43 2.97
C GLU A 419 -17.07 -14.13 4.33
N GLU A 420 -15.98 -14.75 4.79
CA GLU A 420 -15.89 -15.41 6.11
C GLU A 420 -16.10 -14.41 7.25
N HIS A 421 -15.64 -13.17 7.08
CA HIS A 421 -15.83 -12.09 8.04
C HIS A 421 -17.23 -11.44 7.98
N GLY A 422 -18.08 -11.86 7.04
CA GLY A 422 -19.49 -11.47 6.95
C GLY A 422 -19.82 -10.36 5.96
N TYR A 423 -18.88 -9.96 5.10
CA TYR A 423 -19.14 -9.00 4.03
C TYR A 423 -19.94 -9.62 2.88
N GLU A 424 -20.82 -8.84 2.27
CA GLU A 424 -21.57 -9.22 1.08
C GLU A 424 -20.66 -9.11 -0.15
N VAL A 425 -20.17 -10.25 -0.64
CA VAL A 425 -19.22 -10.35 -1.75
C VAL A 425 -19.59 -11.52 -2.66
N THR A 426 -19.05 -11.54 -3.88
CA THR A 426 -19.21 -12.65 -4.83
C THR A 426 -17.83 -13.11 -5.29
N CYS A 427 -17.21 -14.00 -4.52
CA CYS A 427 -15.85 -14.46 -4.78
C CYS A 427 -15.79 -15.38 -5.99
N LYS A 428 -14.91 -15.05 -6.93
CA LYS A 428 -14.70 -15.83 -8.15
C LYS A 428 -13.30 -16.45 -8.13
N MET A 429 -13.23 -17.78 -8.06
CA MET A 429 -11.98 -18.51 -8.22
C MET A 429 -11.40 -18.23 -9.63
N PRO A 430 -10.10 -17.93 -9.76
CA PRO A 430 -9.45 -17.81 -11.06
C PRO A 430 -9.55 -19.12 -11.85
N GLU A 431 -9.69 -19.02 -13.17
CA GLU A 431 -9.68 -20.20 -14.03
C GLU A 431 -8.25 -20.78 -14.07
N SER A 432 -8.11 -22.05 -13.69
CA SER A 432 -6.90 -22.82 -13.95
C SER A 432 -6.80 -23.02 -15.46
N ALA A 433 -5.62 -22.74 -16.04
CA ALA A 433 -5.38 -22.85 -17.48
C ALA A 433 -5.58 -24.28 -18.01
#